data_AF-A0A087S092-F1
#
_entry.id   AF-A0A087S092-F1
#
_cell.length_a   1.000
_cell.length_b   1.000
_cell.length_c   1.000
_cell.angle_alpha   90.00
_cell.angle_beta   90.00
_cell.angle_gamma   90.00
#
_symmetry.space_group_name_H-M   'P 1'
#
loop_
_entity.id
_entity.type
_entity.pdbx_description
1 polymer ?
#
loop_
_entity_poly.entity_id
_entity_poly.type
_entity_poly.pdbx_seq_one_letter_code
_entity_poly.pdbx_strand_id
1 'polypeptide(L)'
;MSESLTTTLRYYGISPWEIEVLYGFLNSHFTINQEEIEADDEDFVSFLDVNIPLTFNDAFFEWFDFRRWEKVKAVFKEMKRRRGSGNAIKIVINFSGNPKIGFTIDTEDKQWFDNAIEKIDSVLELLPYHLDPQKIPSEVTEVYYKFDSKSVRWRLNTASSPQKQFSFKGDVWKEIK
;
A
#
# COMPACT_ATOMS: atom_id res chain seq x y z
N MET A 1 -12.03 28.01 0.67
CA MET A 1 -11.67 27.06 -0.40
C MET A 1 -11.00 25.90 0.30
N SER A 2 -11.63 24.73 0.36
CA SER A 2 -10.98 23.54 0.92
C SER A 2 -9.79 23.20 0.05
N GLU A 3 -8.59 23.10 0.64
CA GLU A 3 -7.41 22.60 -0.07
C GLU A 3 -7.74 21.24 -0.70
N SER A 4 -7.45 21.08 -1.99
CA SER A 4 -7.62 19.80 -2.67
C SER A 4 -6.64 18.79 -2.07
N LEU A 5 -7.11 17.61 -1.69
CA LEU A 5 -6.24 16.52 -1.25
C LEU A 5 -5.31 16.11 -2.39
N THR A 6 -4.00 16.06 -2.13
CA THR A 6 -3.00 15.68 -3.14
C THR A 6 -2.51 14.26 -2.89
N THR A 7 -2.66 13.38 -3.89
CA THR A 7 -2.05 12.05 -3.91
C THR A 7 -0.79 12.09 -4.76
N THR A 8 0.26 11.38 -4.33
CA THR A 8 1.52 11.28 -5.09
C THR A 8 1.67 9.87 -5.65
N LEU A 9 1.94 9.76 -6.95
CA LEU A 9 2.31 8.54 -7.64
C LEU A 9 3.80 8.62 -7.97
N ARG A 10 4.63 7.85 -7.26
CA ARG A 10 6.09 7.76 -7.52
C ARG A 10 6.37 6.40 -8.16
N TYR A 11 7.01 6.36 -9.34
CA TYR A 11 7.12 5.11 -10.10
C TYR A 11 8.30 5.03 -11.06
N TYR A 12 8.69 3.80 -11.42
CA TYR A 12 9.56 3.50 -12.56
C TYR A 12 9.10 2.22 -13.26
N GLY A 13 9.44 2.05 -14.54
CA GLY A 13 9.09 0.85 -15.31
C GLY A 13 7.57 0.67 -15.55
N ILE A 14 6.80 1.75 -15.46
CA ILE A 14 5.36 1.78 -15.72
C ILE A 14 5.10 2.64 -16.94
N SER A 15 4.31 2.10 -17.89
CA SER A 15 4.04 2.83 -19.11
C SER A 15 3.13 4.05 -18.83
N PRO A 16 3.26 5.15 -19.60
CA PRO A 16 2.40 6.33 -19.44
C PRO A 16 0.91 6.01 -19.51
N TRP A 17 0.51 5.05 -20.34
CA TRP A 17 -0.88 4.61 -20.45
C TRP A 17 -1.40 3.97 -19.16
N GLU A 18 -0.60 3.14 -18.49
CA GLU A 18 -1.02 2.51 -17.23
C GLU A 18 -1.20 3.53 -16.11
N ILE A 19 -0.31 4.53 -16.04
CA ILE A 19 -0.42 5.65 -15.11
C ILE A 19 -1.65 6.50 -15.42
N GLU A 20 -1.94 6.76 -16.70
CA GLU A 20 -3.12 7.53 -17.10
C GLU A 20 -4.44 6.83 -16.72
N VAL A 21 -4.50 5.50 -16.84
CA VAL A 21 -5.68 4.75 -16.38
C VAL A 21 -5.86 4.88 -14.87
N LEU A 22 -4.78 4.78 -14.09
CA LEU A 22 -4.82 5.00 -12.64
C LEU A 22 -5.22 6.44 -12.30
N TYR A 23 -4.66 7.42 -13.01
CA TYR A 23 -5.00 8.83 -12.90
C TYR A 23 -6.52 9.05 -13.10
N GLY A 24 -7.10 8.45 -14.14
CA GLY A 24 -8.53 8.56 -14.44
C GLY A 24 -9.46 8.07 -13.32
N PHE A 25 -8.99 7.17 -12.45
CA PHE A 25 -9.77 6.74 -11.27
C PHE A 25 -9.56 7.62 -10.05
N LEU A 26 -8.38 8.21 -9.89
CA LEU A 26 -8.01 9.02 -8.72
C LEU A 26 -8.37 10.51 -8.88
N ASN A 27 -8.34 11.06 -10.10
CA ASN A 27 -8.33 12.51 -10.37
C ASN A 27 -9.63 13.25 -10.00
N SER A 28 -10.74 12.54 -9.81
CA SER A 28 -11.99 13.19 -9.44
C SER A 28 -12.09 13.50 -7.95
N HIS A 29 -11.18 12.96 -7.15
CA HIS A 29 -11.14 13.10 -5.68
C HIS A 29 -9.82 13.69 -5.22
N PHE A 30 -8.74 13.47 -5.96
CA PHE A 30 -7.41 13.94 -5.65
C PHE A 30 -6.83 14.82 -6.76
N THR A 31 -6.09 15.84 -6.35
CA THR A 31 -5.03 16.40 -7.18
C THR A 31 -3.90 15.36 -7.25
N ILE A 32 -3.38 15.08 -8.43
CA ILE A 32 -2.38 14.01 -8.60
C ILE A 32 -1.04 14.61 -8.92
N ASN A 33 -0.06 14.36 -8.06
CA ASN A 33 1.34 14.60 -8.33
C ASN A 33 1.97 13.31 -8.87
N GLN A 34 2.63 13.38 -10.03
CA GLN A 34 3.29 12.23 -10.66
C GLN A 34 4.81 12.46 -10.64
N GLU A 35 5.55 11.47 -10.17
CA GLU A 35 7.01 11.51 -10.05
C GLU A 35 7.59 10.23 -10.67
N GLU A 36 8.00 10.32 -11.92
CA GLU A 36 8.80 9.26 -12.54
C GLU A 36 10.23 9.34 -12.00
N ILE A 37 10.74 8.21 -11.51
CA ILE A 37 12.05 8.10 -10.87
C ILE A 37 12.97 7.13 -11.61
N GLU A 38 14.26 7.19 -11.31
CA GLU A 38 15.17 6.10 -11.64
C GLU A 38 14.88 4.86 -10.77
N ALA A 39 15.23 3.68 -11.28
CA ALA A 39 15.05 2.43 -10.54
C ALA A 39 15.87 2.46 -9.25
N ASP A 40 15.19 2.31 -8.10
CA ASP A 40 15.79 2.33 -6.76
C ASP A 40 15.71 0.97 -6.03
N ASP A 41 15.16 -0.06 -6.69
CA ASP A 41 15.06 -1.43 -6.22
C ASP A 41 15.47 -2.40 -7.34
N GLU A 42 16.70 -2.93 -7.25
CA GLU A 42 17.28 -3.84 -8.26
C GLU A 42 16.55 -5.18 -8.36
N ASP A 43 15.78 -5.56 -7.33
CA ASP A 43 15.06 -6.83 -7.34
C ASP A 43 13.82 -6.76 -8.23
N PHE A 44 13.32 -5.56 -8.58
CA PHE A 44 12.07 -5.36 -9.31
C PHE A 44 12.24 -4.57 -10.61
N VAL A 45 11.63 -5.09 -11.68
CA VAL A 45 11.62 -4.45 -13.01
C VAL A 45 10.79 -3.16 -13.04
N SER A 46 9.76 -3.08 -12.19
CA SER A 46 8.91 -1.90 -12.08
C SER A 46 8.38 -1.69 -10.67
N PHE A 47 8.05 -0.45 -10.35
CA PHE A 47 7.63 -0.03 -9.03
C PHE A 47 6.56 1.05 -9.12
N LEU A 48 5.59 0.97 -8.20
CA LEU A 48 4.59 2.00 -7.97
C LEU A 48 4.44 2.25 -6.47
N ASP A 49 4.67 3.49 -6.04
CA ASP A 49 4.28 4.00 -4.73
C ASP A 49 3.09 4.95 -4.87
N VAL A 50 1.99 4.62 -4.20
CA VAL A 50 0.77 5.41 -4.16
C VAL A 50 0.61 6.00 -2.76
N ASN A 51 0.80 7.31 -2.64
CA ASN A 51 0.66 8.03 -1.37
C ASN A 51 -0.71 8.72 -1.28
N ILE A 52 -1.62 8.14 -0.52
CA ILE A 52 -2.99 8.60 -0.29
C ILE A 52 -3.01 9.50 0.97
N PRO A 53 -3.42 10.77 0.87
CA PRO A 53 -3.37 11.75 1.97
C PRO A 53 -4.53 11.59 2.97
N LEU A 54 -5.01 10.36 3.16
CA LEU A 54 -6.13 10.01 4.03
C LEU A 54 -5.81 8.77 4.84
N THR A 55 -6.45 8.65 6.00
CA THR A 55 -6.31 7.48 6.88
C THR A 55 -7.06 6.29 6.33
N PHE A 56 -6.43 5.11 6.45
CA PHE A 56 -7.05 3.83 6.12
C PHE A 56 -8.11 3.50 7.19
N ASN A 57 -9.34 3.94 6.96
CA ASN A 57 -10.51 3.76 7.84
C ASN A 57 -11.81 3.73 7.01
N ASP A 58 -12.96 3.48 7.65
CA ASP A 58 -14.26 3.46 6.97
C ASP A 58 -14.57 4.77 6.22
N ALA A 59 -14.19 5.92 6.81
CA ALA A 59 -14.44 7.23 6.22
C ALA A 59 -13.72 7.41 4.88
N PHE A 60 -12.53 6.82 4.68
CA PHE A 60 -11.88 6.80 3.38
C PHE A 60 -12.72 6.06 2.33
N PHE A 61 -13.25 4.88 2.65
CA PHE A 61 -14.02 4.08 1.70
C PHE A 61 -15.39 4.69 1.39
N GLU A 62 -16.03 5.31 2.39
CA GLU A 62 -17.26 6.09 2.20
C GLU A 62 -17.02 7.31 1.29
N TRP A 63 -15.91 8.02 1.50
CA TRP A 63 -15.58 9.22 0.73
C TRP A 63 -15.07 8.91 -0.69
N PHE A 64 -14.23 7.88 -0.86
CA PHE A 64 -13.61 7.53 -2.13
C PHE A 64 -14.52 6.65 -3.02
N ASP A 65 -15.55 6.03 -2.43
CA ASP A 65 -16.45 5.04 -3.03
C ASP A 65 -15.79 3.68 -3.32
N PHE A 66 -16.41 2.61 -2.78
CA PHE A 66 -15.94 1.24 -2.95
C PHE A 66 -15.83 0.82 -4.43
N ARG A 67 -16.75 1.23 -5.31
CA ARG A 67 -16.69 0.82 -6.73
C ARG A 67 -15.48 1.44 -7.42
N ARG A 68 -15.07 2.65 -7.03
CA ARG A 68 -13.85 3.28 -7.53
C ARG A 68 -12.60 2.60 -6.98
N TRP A 69 -12.60 2.25 -5.70
CA TRP A 69 -11.52 1.45 -5.10
C TRP A 69 -11.32 0.11 -5.83
N GLU A 70 -12.39 -0.59 -6.18
CA GLU A 70 -12.33 -1.82 -7.00
C GLU A 70 -11.68 -1.59 -8.37
N LYS A 71 -11.92 -0.43 -8.99
CA LYS A 71 -11.27 -0.09 -10.27
C LYS A 71 -9.78 0.17 -10.10
N VAL A 72 -9.38 0.86 -9.03
CA VAL A 72 -7.96 1.04 -8.69
C VAL A 72 -7.28 -0.32 -8.47
N LYS A 73 -7.88 -1.21 -7.67
CA LYS A 73 -7.41 -2.59 -7.49
C LYS A 73 -7.30 -3.35 -8.82
N ALA A 74 -8.28 -3.19 -9.72
CA ALA A 74 -8.25 -3.82 -11.04
C ALA A 74 -7.07 -3.35 -11.90
N VAL A 75 -6.69 -2.07 -11.84
CA VAL A 75 -5.51 -1.56 -12.54
C VAL A 75 -4.24 -2.22 -12.03
N PHE A 76 -4.07 -2.34 -10.72
CA PHE A 76 -2.90 -3.00 -10.12
C PHE A 76 -2.78 -4.45 -10.60
N LYS A 77 -3.88 -5.22 -10.60
CA LYS A 77 -3.90 -6.60 -11.12
C LYS A 77 -3.58 -6.66 -12.62
N GLU A 78 -4.08 -5.71 -13.40
CA GLU A 78 -3.81 -5.63 -14.84
C GLU A 78 -2.34 -5.32 -15.13
N MET A 79 -1.72 -4.42 -14.35
CA MET A 79 -0.28 -4.13 -14.44
C MET A 79 0.57 -5.39 -14.22
N LYS A 80 0.24 -6.20 -13.20
CA LYS A 80 0.91 -7.50 -12.98
C LYS A 80 0.62 -8.48 -14.11
N ARG A 81 -0.64 -8.61 -14.55
CA ARG A 81 -1.03 -9.56 -15.62
C ARG A 81 -0.24 -9.34 -16.91
N ARG A 82 0.00 -8.08 -17.30
CA ARG A 82 0.75 -7.73 -18.52
C ARG A 82 2.24 -8.04 -18.42
N ARG A 83 2.81 -8.03 -17.21
CA ARG A 83 4.23 -8.26 -16.96
C ARG A 83 4.56 -9.73 -16.69
N GLY A 84 3.58 -10.54 -16.28
CA GLY A 84 3.76 -11.97 -16.00
C GLY A 84 4.20 -12.25 -14.56
N SER A 85 4.87 -13.39 -14.37
CA SER A 85 5.36 -13.88 -13.07
C SER A 85 6.73 -13.30 -12.69
N GLY A 86 7.20 -13.60 -11.47
CA GLY A 86 8.48 -13.12 -10.95
C GLY A 86 8.38 -11.70 -10.39
N ASN A 87 9.53 -11.06 -10.15
CA ASN A 87 9.62 -9.70 -9.60
C ASN A 87 9.31 -8.60 -10.64
N ALA A 88 8.21 -8.79 -11.37
CA ALA A 88 7.81 -7.94 -12.48
C ALA A 88 7.37 -6.54 -12.01
N ILE A 89 6.63 -6.46 -10.89
CA ILE A 89 6.14 -5.21 -10.32
C ILE A 89 6.02 -5.32 -8.79
N LYS A 90 6.47 -4.28 -8.10
CA LYS A 90 6.21 -4.02 -6.69
C LYS A 90 5.27 -2.83 -6.56
N ILE A 91 4.24 -2.96 -5.73
CA ILE A 91 3.31 -1.86 -5.44
C ILE A 91 3.32 -1.60 -3.94
N VAL A 92 3.52 -0.34 -3.55
CA VAL A 92 3.37 0.12 -2.18
C VAL A 92 2.22 1.12 -2.13
N ILE A 93 1.27 0.90 -1.23
CA ILE A 93 0.14 1.80 -1.02
C ILE A 93 0.25 2.36 0.39
N ASN A 94 0.36 3.67 0.49
CA ASN A 94 0.58 4.41 1.72
C ASN A 94 -0.64 5.27 2.04
N PHE A 95 -1.18 5.13 3.25
CA PHE A 95 -2.26 5.94 3.79
C PHE A 95 -1.70 6.81 4.92
N SER A 96 -1.86 8.12 4.81
CA SER A 96 -1.51 9.06 5.88
C SER A 96 -2.30 8.78 7.17
N GLY A 97 -1.85 9.30 8.29
CA GLY A 97 -2.54 9.10 9.57
C GLY A 97 -1.55 9.00 10.71
N ASN A 98 -2.07 8.68 11.89
CA ASN A 98 -1.24 8.41 13.05
C ASN A 98 -1.69 7.08 13.69
N PRO A 99 -1.03 5.95 13.38
CA PRO A 99 0.14 5.84 12.50
C PRO A 99 -0.22 5.91 11.01
N LYS A 100 0.76 6.24 10.16
CA LYS A 100 0.73 5.97 8.72
C LYS A 100 0.62 4.46 8.51
N ILE A 101 -0.23 4.03 7.58
CA ILE A 101 -0.42 2.61 7.25
C ILE A 101 0.05 2.35 5.84
N GLY A 102 0.98 1.41 5.65
CA GLY A 102 1.50 1.01 4.35
C GLY A 102 1.22 -0.45 4.03
N PHE A 103 0.97 -0.76 2.76
CA PHE A 103 0.80 -2.11 2.23
C PHE A 103 1.83 -2.37 1.15
N THR A 104 2.70 -3.35 1.35
CA THR A 104 3.69 -3.76 0.35
C THR A 104 3.23 -5.03 -0.37
N ILE A 105 3.04 -4.92 -1.69
CA ILE A 105 2.64 -5.99 -2.60
C ILE A 105 3.85 -6.31 -3.48
N ASP A 106 4.57 -7.37 -3.14
CA ASP A 106 5.84 -7.76 -3.76
C ASP A 106 5.86 -9.24 -4.18
N THR A 107 4.68 -9.86 -4.32
CA THR A 107 4.57 -11.30 -4.61
C THR A 107 4.87 -11.61 -6.09
N GLU A 108 5.70 -12.62 -6.31
CA GLU A 108 6.09 -13.09 -7.64
C GLU A 108 4.93 -13.75 -8.41
N ASP A 109 4.17 -14.60 -7.73
CA ASP A 109 3.06 -15.35 -8.31
C ASP A 109 1.83 -14.44 -8.53
N LYS A 110 1.19 -14.57 -9.69
CA LYS A 110 0.03 -13.75 -10.05
C LYS A 110 -1.17 -14.00 -9.14
N GLN A 111 -1.45 -15.26 -8.78
CA GLN A 111 -2.59 -15.58 -7.92
C GLN A 111 -2.39 -14.98 -6.53
N TRP A 112 -1.17 -15.05 -5.98
CA TRP A 112 -0.86 -14.40 -4.69
C TRP A 112 -0.91 -12.89 -4.76
N PHE A 113 -0.48 -12.30 -5.89
CA PHE A 113 -0.57 -10.87 -6.14
C PHE A 113 -2.02 -10.37 -6.17
N ASP A 114 -2.87 -11.06 -6.93
CA ASP A 114 -4.30 -10.75 -7.01
C ASP A 114 -4.96 -10.91 -5.64
N ASN A 115 -4.65 -11.98 -4.89
CA ASN A 115 -5.17 -12.18 -3.54
C ASN A 115 -4.71 -11.11 -2.56
N ALA A 116 -3.47 -10.64 -2.66
CA ALA A 116 -2.95 -9.56 -1.83
C ALA A 116 -3.78 -8.29 -2.05
N ILE A 117 -3.99 -7.91 -3.31
CA ILE A 117 -4.81 -6.74 -3.69
C ILE A 117 -6.24 -6.87 -3.19
N GLU A 118 -6.88 -8.02 -3.41
CA GLU A 118 -8.28 -8.21 -3.05
C GLU A 118 -8.54 -8.15 -1.55
N LYS A 119 -7.55 -8.50 -0.72
CA LYS A 119 -7.71 -8.62 0.73
C LYS A 119 -7.26 -7.38 1.52
N ILE A 120 -6.86 -6.29 0.85
CA ILE A 120 -6.35 -5.09 1.56
C ILE A 120 -7.39 -4.53 2.52
N ASP A 121 -8.61 -4.36 2.04
CA ASP A 121 -9.78 -3.88 2.79
C ASP A 121 -10.09 -4.73 4.03
N SER A 122 -9.86 -6.05 4.01
CA SER A 122 -10.07 -6.91 5.18
C SER A 122 -9.21 -6.53 6.40
N VAL A 123 -8.14 -5.75 6.21
CA VAL A 123 -7.31 -5.26 7.32
C VAL A 123 -8.04 -4.22 8.16
N LEU A 124 -9.06 -3.55 7.61
CA LEU A 124 -9.87 -2.55 8.31
C LEU A 124 -10.46 -3.12 9.62
N GLU A 125 -11.00 -4.34 9.55
CA GLU A 125 -11.58 -5.06 10.68
C GLU A 125 -10.53 -5.47 11.74
N LEU A 126 -9.25 -5.54 11.33
CA LEU A 126 -8.15 -5.98 12.18
C LEU A 126 -7.42 -4.81 12.86
N LEU A 127 -7.60 -3.58 12.38
CA LEU A 127 -6.90 -2.40 12.92
C LEU A 127 -7.03 -2.23 14.43
N PRO A 128 -8.23 -2.40 15.06
CA PRO A 128 -8.36 -2.22 16.51
C PRO A 128 -7.49 -3.19 17.32
N TYR A 129 -7.22 -4.37 16.77
CA TYR A 129 -6.41 -5.41 17.41
C TYR A 129 -4.92 -5.26 17.10
N HIS A 130 -4.59 -4.86 15.88
CA HIS A 130 -3.20 -4.69 15.41
C HIS A 130 -2.55 -3.42 15.96
N LEU A 131 -3.33 -2.35 16.11
CA LEU A 131 -2.89 -1.04 16.59
C LEU A 131 -3.23 -0.81 18.07
N ASP A 132 -3.49 -1.89 18.81
CA ASP A 132 -3.71 -1.85 20.26
C ASP A 132 -2.50 -1.19 20.94
N PRO A 133 -2.68 -0.06 21.65
CA PRO A 133 -1.61 0.65 22.34
C PRO A 133 -0.84 -0.21 23.36
N GLN A 134 -1.41 -1.32 23.84
CA GLN A 134 -0.75 -2.23 24.75
C GLN A 134 0.17 -3.24 24.05
N LYS A 135 0.02 -3.42 22.73
CA LYS A 135 0.74 -4.43 21.94
C LYS A 135 1.71 -3.84 20.94
N ILE A 136 1.43 -2.65 20.43
CA ILE A 136 2.29 -1.94 19.50
C ILE A 136 3.43 -1.23 20.26
N PRO A 137 4.64 -1.09 19.68
CA PRO A 137 5.69 -0.30 20.30
C PRO A 137 5.25 1.14 20.54
N SER A 138 5.79 1.78 21.58
CA SER A 138 5.50 3.17 21.89
C SER A 138 5.96 4.10 20.77
N GLU A 139 5.21 5.16 20.52
CA GLU A 139 5.56 6.26 19.60
C GLU A 139 5.72 5.83 18.13
N VAL A 140 5.06 4.75 17.72
CA VAL A 140 5.03 4.33 16.31
C VAL A 140 4.32 5.37 15.47
N THR A 141 5.00 5.85 14.43
CA THR A 141 4.49 6.79 13.44
C THR A 141 4.11 6.11 12.14
N GLU A 142 4.67 4.94 11.83
CA GLU A 142 4.34 4.17 10.63
C GLU A 142 4.26 2.68 10.91
N VAL A 143 3.29 2.01 10.27
CA VAL A 143 3.10 0.56 10.31
C VAL A 143 2.95 0.05 8.89
N TYR A 144 3.77 -0.93 8.50
CA TYR A 144 3.68 -1.58 7.20
C TYR A 144 3.24 -3.02 7.34
N TYR A 145 2.30 -3.38 6.47
CA TYR A 145 1.80 -4.71 6.29
C TYR A 145 2.49 -5.39 5.11
N LYS A 146 2.67 -6.70 5.22
CA LYS A 146 3.11 -7.57 4.13
C LYS A 146 2.09 -8.71 3.95
N PHE A 147 1.85 -9.10 2.71
CA PHE A 147 0.98 -10.21 2.42
C PHE A 147 1.70 -11.55 2.67
N ASP A 148 1.12 -12.39 3.52
CA ASP A 148 1.59 -13.75 3.76
C ASP A 148 0.80 -14.72 2.87
N SER A 149 1.43 -15.21 1.81
CA SER A 149 0.84 -16.16 0.86
C SER A 149 0.53 -17.52 1.49
N LYS A 150 1.19 -17.90 2.61
CA LYS A 150 0.92 -19.17 3.30
C LYS A 150 -0.42 -19.14 4.03
N SER A 151 -0.71 -18.04 4.72
CA SER A 151 -2.00 -17.87 5.42
C SER A 151 -3.04 -17.10 4.61
N VAL A 152 -2.67 -16.60 3.43
CA VAL A 152 -3.50 -15.80 2.51
C VAL A 152 -4.12 -14.59 3.23
N ARG A 153 -3.29 -13.89 4.01
CA ARG A 153 -3.68 -12.76 4.87
C ARG A 153 -2.60 -11.69 4.88
N TRP A 154 -3.02 -10.45 5.09
CA TRP A 154 -2.12 -9.35 5.45
C TRP A 154 -1.67 -9.50 6.91
N ARG A 155 -0.36 -9.31 7.15
CA ARG A 155 0.25 -9.39 8.47
C ARG A 155 1.05 -8.14 8.74
N LEU A 156 1.11 -7.73 10.01
CA LEU A 156 2.08 -6.76 10.47
C LEU A 156 3.49 -7.24 10.08
N ASN A 157 4.30 -6.33 9.54
CA ASN A 157 5.64 -6.65 9.07
C ASN A 157 6.68 -5.78 9.76
N THR A 158 6.56 -4.46 9.59
CA THR A 158 7.47 -3.48 10.19
C THR A 158 6.69 -2.31 10.79
N ALA A 159 7.30 -1.68 11.77
CA ALA A 159 6.84 -0.42 12.33
C ALA A 159 8.04 0.49 12.57
N SER A 160 7.84 1.79 12.50
CA SER A 160 8.88 2.77 12.78
C SER A 160 8.37 3.86 13.72
N SER A 161 9.25 4.31 14.59
CA SER A 161 9.17 5.58 15.30
C SER A 161 10.28 6.50 14.77
N PRO A 162 10.33 7.78 15.18
CA PRO A 162 11.38 8.69 14.69
C PRO A 162 12.81 8.22 14.99
N GLN A 163 13.01 7.37 16.01
CA GLN A 163 14.32 6.89 16.44
C GLN A 163 14.53 5.39 16.24
N LYS A 164 13.46 4.59 16.13
CA LYS A 164 13.54 3.12 16.18
C LYS A 164 12.80 2.46 15.04
N GLN A 165 13.27 1.29 14.65
CA GLN A 165 12.56 0.41 13.72
C GLN A 165 12.31 -0.95 14.37
N PHE A 166 11.14 -1.50 14.09
CA PHE A 166 10.68 -2.77 14.64
C PHE A 166 10.29 -3.71 13.51
N SER A 167 10.54 -5.01 13.71
CA SER A 167 9.99 -6.08 12.89
C SER A 167 9.02 -6.92 13.71
N PHE A 168 7.91 -7.31 13.11
CA PHE A 168 6.92 -8.18 13.74
C PHE A 168 7.20 -9.64 13.41
N LYS A 169 7.52 -10.46 14.40
CA LYS A 169 7.80 -11.90 14.22
C LYS A 169 7.27 -12.70 15.41
N GLY A 170 6.46 -13.71 15.11
CA GLY A 170 5.91 -14.63 16.13
C GLY A 170 5.07 -13.89 17.17
N ASP A 171 4.20 -13.01 16.71
CA ASP A 171 3.31 -12.16 17.53
C ASP A 171 3.99 -11.16 18.47
N VAL A 172 5.28 -10.88 18.24
CA VAL A 172 6.06 -9.93 19.04
C VAL A 172 6.81 -8.95 18.13
N TRP A 173 6.84 -7.69 18.54
CA TRP A 173 7.68 -6.66 17.95
C TRP A 173 9.10 -6.74 18.48
N LYS A 174 10.09 -6.79 17.58
CA LYS A 174 11.51 -6.78 17.91
C LYS A 174 12.16 -5.55 17.29
N GLU A 175 12.84 -4.76 18.12
CA GLU A 175 13.68 -3.66 17.66
C GLU A 175 14.80 -4.22 16.77
N ILE A 176 14.99 -3.61 15.60
CA ILE A 176 16.01 -4.01 14.60
C ILE A 176 16.98 -2.88 14.28
N LYS A 177 16.65 -1.64 14.68
CA LYS A 177 17.48 -0.46 14.53
C LYS A 177 17.05 0.61 15.51
#